data_AF-A0A1R2BS57-F1
#
_entry.id   AF-A0A1R2BS57-F1
#
_cell.length_a   1.000
_cell.length_b   1.000
_cell.length_c   1.000
_cell.angle_alpha   90.00
_cell.angle_beta   90.00
_cell.angle_gamma   90.00
#
_symmetry.space_group_name_H-M   'P 1'
#
loop_
_entity.id
_entity.type
_entity.pdbx_description
1 polymer ?
#
loop_
_entity_poly.entity_id
_entity_poly.type
_entity_poly.pdbx_seq_one_letter_code
_entity_poly.pdbx_strand_id
1 'polypeptide(L)'
;MEEQNRPEMFEMYIESEMKFVAQFDPSSETYHNGDPTPVPLGGDRVPDSMPTVYNEHGIGKDTPMDPDYYYLVEVRSLMMEFKKLVSQVCPSVEAIFRAQKFKDLNKRQNAIFERQRVLYELLDQIQGVYSSLRTYGNCVPDYSEMLKEIFVRATGEFSNDVFYKEFVQFMAVCTQKIFKDCQDLMKKLKSLN
;
A
#
# COMPACT_ATOMS: atom_id res chain seq x y z
N MET A 1 -40.66 -7.94 -14.99
CA MET A 1 -41.06 -9.13 -14.20
C MET A 1 -39.78 -9.70 -13.58
N GLU A 2 -39.25 -9.06 -12.54
CA GLU A 2 -37.96 -9.44 -11.93
C GLU A 2 -38.06 -9.44 -10.40
N GLU A 3 -39.11 -10.05 -9.86
CA GLU A 3 -39.37 -10.01 -8.42
C GLU A 3 -39.81 -11.36 -7.83
N GLN A 4 -39.33 -12.47 -8.41
CA GLN A 4 -39.64 -13.83 -7.92
C GLN A 4 -38.43 -14.71 -7.54
N ASN A 5 -37.18 -14.34 -7.82
CA ASN A 5 -36.01 -15.22 -7.59
C ASN A 5 -35.13 -14.87 -6.37
N ARG A 6 -35.54 -13.94 -5.51
CA ARG A 6 -34.72 -13.49 -4.37
C ARG A 6 -34.66 -14.44 -3.14
N PRO A 7 -35.71 -15.22 -2.79
CA PRO A 7 -35.63 -16.11 -1.61
C PRO A 7 -34.79 -17.37 -1.85
N GLU A 8 -34.85 -17.98 -3.05
CA GLU A 8 -34.10 -19.21 -3.36
C GLU A 8 -32.58 -19.02 -3.29
N MET A 9 -32.07 -17.88 -3.74
CA MET A 9 -30.64 -17.57 -3.64
C MET A 9 -30.17 -17.45 -2.20
N PHE A 10 -31.01 -16.89 -1.32
CA PHE A 10 -30.66 -16.69 0.09
C PHE A 10 -30.60 -18.01 0.86
N GLU A 11 -31.53 -18.92 0.59
CA GLU A 11 -31.53 -20.28 1.13
C GLU A 11 -30.31 -21.07 0.64
N MET A 12 -29.94 -20.95 -0.63
CA MET A 12 -28.71 -21.57 -1.16
C MET A 12 -27.43 -21.06 -0.47
N TYR A 13 -27.36 -19.78 -0.11
CA TYR A 13 -26.21 -19.24 0.62
C TYR A 13 -26.12 -19.80 2.04
N ILE A 14 -27.25 -19.87 2.75
CA ILE A 14 -27.29 -20.42 4.12
C ILE A 14 -26.89 -21.91 4.10
N GLU A 15 -27.40 -22.70 3.16
CA GLU A 15 -27.03 -24.11 3.04
C GLU A 15 -25.55 -24.31 2.69
N SER A 16 -25.00 -23.45 1.82
CA SER A 16 -23.58 -23.48 1.47
C SER A 16 -22.70 -23.13 2.67
N GLU A 17 -23.10 -22.17 3.48
CA GLU A 17 -22.37 -21.73 4.66
C GLU A 17 -22.41 -22.80 5.77
N MET A 18 -23.56 -23.43 5.98
CA MET A 18 -23.67 -24.55 6.92
C MET A 18 -22.82 -25.75 6.50
N LYS A 19 -22.77 -26.09 5.20
CA LYS A 19 -21.91 -27.16 4.66
C LYS A 19 -20.43 -26.83 4.84
N PHE A 20 -20.05 -25.57 4.68
CA PHE A 20 -18.67 -25.13 4.90
C PHE A 20 -18.27 -25.24 6.38
N VAL A 21 -19.10 -24.75 7.30
CA VAL A 21 -18.84 -24.85 8.75
C VAL A 21 -18.73 -26.31 9.21
N ALA A 22 -19.57 -27.20 8.66
CA ALA A 22 -19.55 -28.62 8.96
C ALA A 22 -18.24 -29.33 8.57
N GLN A 23 -17.42 -28.77 7.68
CA GLN A 23 -16.11 -29.35 7.33
C GLN A 23 -15.06 -29.15 8.43
N PHE A 24 -15.29 -28.24 9.36
CA PHE A 24 -14.37 -27.91 10.45
C PHE A 24 -14.86 -28.40 11.82
N ASP A 25 -16.06 -28.98 11.89
CA ASP A 25 -16.59 -29.61 13.10
C ASP A 25 -16.13 -31.08 13.17
N PRO A 26 -15.33 -31.47 14.18
CA PRO A 26 -14.86 -32.86 14.34
C PRO A 26 -15.97 -33.89 14.54
N SER A 27 -17.18 -33.45 14.90
CA SER A 27 -18.35 -34.32 15.09
C SER A 27 -19.23 -34.46 13.83
N SER A 28 -18.92 -33.70 12.76
CA SER A 28 -19.63 -33.75 11.49
C SER A 28 -19.09 -34.86 10.57
N GLU A 29 -19.99 -35.53 9.86
CA GLU A 29 -19.65 -36.55 8.84
C GLU A 29 -18.83 -36.00 7.68
N THR A 30 -18.84 -34.68 7.48
CA THR A 30 -18.10 -33.98 6.41
C THR A 30 -16.80 -33.33 6.89
N TYR A 31 -16.37 -33.59 8.13
CA TYR A 31 -15.09 -33.12 8.67
C TYR A 31 -13.94 -33.47 7.71
N HIS A 32 -13.13 -32.48 7.32
CA HIS A 32 -12.12 -32.61 6.25
C HIS A 32 -12.63 -33.28 4.97
N ASN A 33 -13.84 -32.91 4.54
CA ASN A 33 -14.49 -33.47 3.35
C ASN A 33 -14.74 -34.99 3.43
N GLY A 34 -14.89 -35.52 4.64
CA GLY A 34 -15.08 -36.95 4.90
C GLY A 34 -13.81 -37.79 4.71
N ASP A 35 -12.63 -37.16 4.68
CA ASP A 35 -11.35 -37.86 4.64
C ASP A 35 -10.93 -38.27 6.06
N PRO A 36 -10.98 -39.58 6.41
CA PRO A 36 -10.60 -40.06 7.73
C PRO A 36 -9.08 -40.16 7.91
N THR A 37 -8.29 -39.73 6.92
CA THR A 37 -6.83 -39.81 7.00
C THR A 37 -6.34 -38.94 8.16
N PRO A 38 -5.72 -39.54 9.19
CA PRO A 38 -5.21 -38.78 10.31
C PRO A 38 -4.10 -37.85 9.81
N VAL A 39 -4.36 -36.55 9.82
CA VAL A 39 -3.32 -35.55 9.54
C VAL A 39 -2.26 -35.71 10.62
N PRO A 40 -0.99 -35.98 10.26
CA PRO A 40 0.05 -36.08 11.25
C PRO A 40 0.12 -34.75 12.00
N LEU A 41 -0.17 -34.78 13.31
CA LEU A 41 0.11 -33.67 14.21
C LEU A 41 1.62 -33.43 14.12
N GLY A 42 2.03 -32.44 13.34
CA GLY A 42 3.43 -32.15 13.06
C GLY A 42 4.17 -31.88 14.36
N GLY A 43 5.01 -32.83 14.79
CA GLY A 43 5.66 -32.78 16.09
C GLY A 43 7.15 -33.13 16.12
N ASP A 44 7.63 -34.00 15.21
CA ASP A 44 8.93 -34.66 15.50
C ASP A 44 10.12 -34.18 14.67
N ARG A 45 9.94 -33.21 13.77
CA ARG A 45 11.07 -32.69 12.98
C ARG A 45 11.17 -31.18 13.03
N VAL A 46 11.66 -30.71 14.16
CA VAL A 46 12.36 -29.42 14.25
C VAL A 46 13.62 -29.54 13.36
N PRO A 47 13.81 -28.69 12.34
CA PRO A 47 15.03 -28.71 11.53
C PRO A 47 16.26 -28.48 12.41
N ASP A 48 17.39 -29.13 12.13
CA ASP A 48 18.64 -28.96 12.90
C ASP A 48 19.12 -27.49 12.95
N SER A 49 18.64 -26.65 12.03
CA SER A 49 18.90 -25.21 11.98
C SER A 49 18.08 -24.38 12.97
N MET A 50 17.10 -24.98 13.64
CA MET A 50 16.23 -24.30 14.57
C MET A 50 16.75 -24.55 15.99
N PRO A 51 17.12 -23.50 16.76
CA PRO A 51 17.68 -23.67 18.09
C PRO A 51 16.65 -24.34 19.01
N THR A 52 17.01 -25.50 19.56
CA THR A 52 16.17 -26.34 20.45
C THR A 52 16.04 -25.79 21.87
N VAL A 53 16.79 -24.75 22.19
CA VAL A 53 16.79 -24.11 23.50
C VAL A 53 16.14 -22.74 23.34
N TYR A 54 14.90 -22.59 23.81
CA TYR A 54 14.42 -21.25 24.17
C TYR A 54 15.42 -20.68 25.16
N ASN A 55 16.00 -19.53 24.85
CA ASN A 55 16.95 -18.87 25.73
C ASN A 55 16.29 -18.74 27.12
N GLU A 56 16.80 -19.46 28.13
CA GLU A 56 16.28 -19.41 29.51
C GLU A 56 16.40 -18.00 30.11
N HIS A 57 17.23 -17.16 29.48
CA HIS A 57 17.14 -15.73 29.59
C HIS A 57 15.91 -15.29 28.81
N GLY A 58 14.77 -15.30 29.51
CA GLY A 58 13.45 -15.00 28.97
C GLY A 58 13.45 -13.78 28.06
N ILE A 59 12.45 -13.76 27.17
CA ILE A 59 12.06 -12.63 26.31
C ILE A 59 12.55 -11.35 26.98
N GLY A 60 13.57 -10.73 26.38
CA GLY A 60 14.32 -9.65 27.01
C GLY A 60 13.37 -8.72 27.74
N LYS A 61 13.67 -8.47 29.03
CA LYS A 61 12.93 -7.51 29.87
C LYS A 61 12.43 -6.37 28.99
N ASP A 62 11.15 -5.99 29.10
CA ASP A 62 10.59 -4.80 28.44
C ASP A 62 11.57 -3.65 28.58
N THR A 63 12.46 -3.50 27.60
CA THR A 63 13.46 -2.46 27.61
C THR A 63 12.63 -1.21 27.43
N PRO A 64 12.70 -0.24 28.35
CA PRO A 64 11.95 0.99 28.18
C PRO A 64 12.29 1.53 26.80
N MET A 65 11.31 1.54 25.88
CA MET A 65 11.51 2.09 24.56
C MET A 65 11.90 3.56 24.73
N ASP A 66 12.84 4.00 23.90
CA ASP A 66 13.22 5.40 23.89
C ASP A 66 11.96 6.28 23.67
N PRO A 67 11.78 7.38 24.43
CA PRO A 67 10.63 8.27 24.28
C PRO A 67 10.42 8.77 22.84
N ASP A 68 11.49 8.89 22.05
CA ASP A 68 11.44 9.34 20.66
C ASP A 68 11.05 8.23 19.68
N TYR A 69 10.96 6.97 20.12
CA TYR A 69 10.63 5.83 19.26
C TYR A 69 9.26 6.00 18.58
N TYR A 70 8.21 6.24 19.36
CA TYR A 70 6.85 6.37 18.82
C TYR A 70 6.71 7.58 17.89
N TYR A 71 7.38 8.67 18.24
CA TYR A 71 7.47 9.86 17.40
C TYR A 71 8.09 9.55 16.04
N LEU A 72 9.23 8.84 15.99
CA LEU A 72 9.88 8.48 14.73
C LEU A 72 9.12 7.41 13.93
N VAL A 73 8.35 6.53 14.60
CA VAL A 73 7.45 5.57 13.93
C VAL A 73 6.34 6.32 13.19
N GLU A 74 5.75 7.33 13.83
CA GLU A 74 4.72 8.17 13.21
C GLU A 74 5.27 8.94 12.00
N VAL A 75 6.42 9.60 12.15
CA VAL A 75 7.12 10.27 11.03
C VAL A 75 7.35 9.30 9.88
N ARG A 76 7.81 8.08 10.18
CA ARG A 76 8.06 7.06 9.16
C ARG A 76 6.78 6.63 8.45
N SER A 77 5.68 6.48 9.17
CA SER A 77 4.38 6.15 8.59
C SER A 77 3.96 7.20 7.56
N LEU A 78 4.02 8.49 7.94
CA LEU A 78 3.71 9.61 7.07
C LEU A 78 4.67 9.70 5.86
N MET A 79 5.96 9.45 6.05
CA MET A 79 6.92 9.43 4.94
C MET A 79 6.63 8.29 3.94
N MET A 80 6.18 7.12 4.43
CA MET A 80 5.79 6.01 3.56
C MET A 80 4.52 6.31 2.77
N GLU A 81 3.54 6.97 3.40
CA GLU A 81 2.34 7.47 2.74
C GLU A 81 2.69 8.51 1.67
N PHE A 82 3.51 9.50 2.02
CA PHE A 82 4.01 10.52 1.09
C PHE A 82 4.68 9.89 -0.13
N LYS A 83 5.59 8.93 0.08
CA LYS A 83 6.23 8.17 -1.00
C LYS A 83 5.21 7.47 -1.89
N LYS A 84 4.20 6.82 -1.29
CA LYS A 84 3.16 6.09 -2.01
C LYS A 84 2.36 7.03 -2.91
N LEU A 85 1.99 8.21 -2.42
CA LEU A 85 1.26 9.21 -3.20
C LEU A 85 2.12 9.77 -4.34
N VAL A 86 3.38 10.15 -4.07
CA VAL A 86 4.31 10.64 -5.12
C VAL A 86 4.51 9.59 -6.22
N SER A 87 4.57 8.30 -5.88
CA SER A 87 4.70 7.23 -6.87
C SER A 87 3.46 7.09 -7.78
N GLN A 88 2.28 7.56 -7.36
CA GLN A 88 1.05 7.50 -8.16
C GLN A 88 0.94 8.61 -9.20
N VAL A 89 1.75 9.67 -9.09
CA VAL A 89 1.70 10.81 -10.03
C VAL A 89 2.03 10.35 -11.46
N CYS A 90 3.04 9.49 -11.61
CA CYS A 90 3.45 8.98 -12.92
C CYS A 90 2.33 8.18 -13.62
N PRO A 91 1.69 7.17 -12.98
CA PRO A 91 0.50 6.51 -13.53
C PRO A 91 -0.64 7.48 -13.90
N SER A 92 -0.91 8.50 -13.08
CA SER A 92 -1.98 9.48 -13.35
C SER A 92 -1.68 10.33 -14.58
N VAL A 93 -0.44 10.81 -14.72
CA VAL A 93 0.02 11.53 -15.92
C VAL A 93 -0.01 10.63 -17.16
N GLU A 94 0.42 9.38 -17.03
CA GLU A 94 0.35 8.40 -18.12
C GLU A 94 -1.08 8.18 -18.60
N ALA A 95 -2.04 8.09 -17.67
CA ALA A 95 -3.44 7.94 -18.01
C ALA A 95 -3.93 9.14 -18.84
N ILE A 96 -3.55 10.37 -18.50
CA ILE A 96 -3.88 11.57 -19.28
C ILE A 96 -3.26 11.48 -20.67
N PHE A 97 -1.96 11.16 -20.75
CA PHE A 97 -1.24 11.01 -22.03
C PHE A 97 -1.88 9.94 -22.94
N ARG A 98 -2.32 8.81 -22.38
CA ARG A 98 -3.04 7.77 -23.13
C ARG A 98 -4.43 8.24 -23.58
N ALA A 99 -5.11 9.08 -22.80
CA ALA A 99 -6.42 9.64 -23.16
C ALA A 99 -6.36 10.50 -24.41
N GLN A 100 -5.28 11.29 -24.57
CA GLN A 100 -5.06 12.17 -25.71
C GLN A 100 -5.03 11.42 -27.05
N LYS A 101 -4.76 10.11 -27.03
CA LYS A 101 -4.68 9.25 -28.22
C LYS A 101 -6.05 8.69 -28.66
N PHE A 102 -7.14 8.96 -27.94
CA PHE A 102 -8.48 8.50 -28.33
C PHE A 102 -8.95 9.17 -29.63
N LYS A 103 -9.46 8.38 -30.58
CA LYS A 103 -9.91 8.88 -31.90
C LYS A 103 -11.17 9.76 -31.79
N ASP A 104 -12.10 9.37 -30.92
CA ASP A 104 -13.33 10.11 -30.65
C ASP A 104 -13.02 11.33 -29.77
N LEU A 105 -13.41 12.52 -30.26
CA LEU A 105 -13.16 13.81 -29.61
C LEU A 105 -13.92 13.95 -28.28
N ASN A 106 -15.19 13.54 -28.22
CA ASN A 106 -16.00 13.63 -27.00
C ASN A 106 -15.46 12.67 -25.94
N LYS A 107 -15.13 11.44 -26.34
CA LYS A 107 -14.52 10.45 -25.44
C LYS A 107 -13.15 10.91 -24.95
N ARG A 108 -12.35 11.54 -25.82
CA ARG A 108 -11.04 12.12 -25.48
C ARG A 108 -11.20 13.21 -24.41
N GLN A 109 -12.06 14.19 -24.65
CA GLN A 109 -12.25 15.33 -23.75
C GLN A 109 -12.75 14.88 -22.37
N ASN A 110 -13.77 14.03 -22.33
CA ASN A 110 -14.31 13.51 -21.06
C ASN A 110 -13.26 12.71 -20.29
N ALA A 111 -12.49 11.85 -20.97
CA ALA A 111 -11.45 11.06 -20.32
C ALA A 111 -10.28 11.91 -19.81
N ILE A 112 -9.88 12.97 -20.54
CA ILE A 112 -8.85 13.90 -20.09
C ILE A 112 -9.34 14.64 -18.85
N PHE A 113 -10.58 15.17 -18.88
CA PHE A 113 -11.15 15.91 -17.76
C PHE A 113 -11.20 15.09 -16.47
N GLU A 114 -11.76 13.87 -16.51
CA GLU A 114 -11.81 13.01 -15.32
C GLU A 114 -10.42 12.63 -14.81
N ARG A 115 -9.47 12.34 -15.70
CA ARG A 115 -8.11 11.98 -15.30
C ARG A 115 -7.33 13.16 -14.74
N GLN A 116 -7.55 14.37 -15.26
CA GLN A 116 -7.00 15.60 -14.70
C GLN A 116 -7.57 15.87 -13.30
N ARG A 117 -8.89 15.67 -13.10
CA ARG A 117 -9.51 15.79 -11.78
C ARG A 117 -8.84 14.87 -10.76
N VAL A 118 -8.67 13.58 -11.09
CA VAL A 118 -7.98 12.61 -10.23
C VAL A 118 -6.51 13.01 -9.96
N LEU A 119 -5.80 13.55 -10.97
CA LEU A 119 -4.44 14.06 -10.77
C LEU A 119 -4.42 15.24 -9.78
N TYR A 120 -5.34 16.19 -9.90
CA TYR A 120 -5.40 17.33 -8.97
C TYR A 120 -5.77 16.91 -7.54
N GLU A 121 -6.70 15.97 -7.38
CA GLU A 121 -7.02 15.38 -6.07
C GLU A 121 -5.78 14.70 -5.45
N LEU A 122 -5.01 13.95 -6.26
CA LEU A 122 -3.76 13.33 -5.81
C LEU A 122 -2.70 14.37 -5.41
N LEU A 123 -2.54 15.44 -6.19
CA LEU A 123 -1.60 16.52 -5.88
C LEU A 123 -1.97 17.23 -4.57
N ASP A 124 -3.26 17.47 -4.33
CA ASP A 124 -3.75 18.04 -3.07
C ASP A 124 -3.46 17.13 -1.88
N GLN A 125 -3.68 15.81 -2.02
CA GLN A 125 -3.31 14.83 -1.00
C GLN A 125 -1.81 14.83 -0.69
N ILE A 126 -0.96 14.91 -1.73
CA ILE A 126 0.51 15.01 -1.56
C ILE A 126 0.86 16.26 -0.75
N GLN A 127 0.24 17.40 -1.07
CA GLN A 127 0.46 18.65 -0.34
C GLN A 127 -0.02 18.56 1.11
N GLY A 128 -1.17 17.93 1.37
CA GLY A 128 -1.71 17.69 2.70
C GLY A 128 -0.76 16.86 3.56
N VAL A 129 -0.34 15.69 3.06
CA VAL A 129 0.60 14.81 3.78
C VAL A 129 1.95 15.49 4.00
N TYR A 130 2.46 16.24 3.01
CA TYR A 130 3.71 16.99 3.18
C TYR A 130 3.58 18.11 4.24
N SER A 131 2.44 18.79 4.29
CA SER A 131 2.19 19.81 5.32
C SER A 131 2.20 19.21 6.72
N SER A 132 1.63 18.00 6.89
CA SER A 132 1.74 17.23 8.13
C SER A 132 3.19 16.82 8.42
N LEU A 133 3.96 16.39 7.42
CA LEU A 133 5.38 16.07 7.61
C LEU A 133 6.22 17.27 8.08
N ARG A 134 5.89 18.49 7.64
CA ARG A 134 6.64 19.69 8.06
C ARG A 134 6.48 20.03 9.55
N THR A 135 5.42 19.56 10.21
CA THR A 135 5.26 19.78 11.66
C THR A 135 6.35 19.08 12.48
N TYR A 136 6.95 18.03 11.91
CA TYR A 136 8.06 17.26 12.49
C TYR A 136 9.45 17.88 12.26
N GLY A 137 9.49 19.08 11.67
CA GLY A 137 10.69 19.91 11.56
C GLY A 137 11.91 19.18 10.97
N ASN A 138 13.01 19.17 11.72
CA ASN A 138 14.31 18.67 11.28
C ASN A 138 14.37 17.14 11.10
N CYS A 139 13.32 16.41 11.48
CA CYS A 139 13.26 14.95 11.30
C CYS A 139 12.98 14.57 9.85
N VAL A 140 12.45 15.49 9.04
CA VAL A 140 12.08 15.27 7.65
C VAL A 140 12.86 16.23 6.75
N PRO A 141 13.47 15.75 5.65
CA PRO A 141 14.07 16.63 4.66
C PRO A 141 13.07 17.61 4.04
N ASP A 142 13.55 18.78 3.62
CA ASP A 142 12.72 19.73 2.90
C ASP A 142 12.51 19.27 1.44
N TYR A 143 11.26 18.94 1.11
CA TYR A 143 10.81 18.55 -0.22
C TYR A 143 10.10 19.68 -0.98
N SER A 144 10.05 20.91 -0.46
CA SER A 144 9.26 22.01 -1.04
C SER A 144 9.59 22.27 -2.52
N GLU A 145 10.87 22.34 -2.87
CA GLU A 145 11.29 22.56 -4.26
C GLU A 145 10.98 21.38 -5.17
N MET A 146 11.19 20.15 -4.67
CA MET A 146 10.83 18.93 -5.39
C MET A 146 9.33 18.87 -5.67
N LEU A 147 8.49 19.26 -4.70
CA LEU A 147 7.05 19.29 -4.86
C LEU A 147 6.60 20.37 -5.85
N LYS A 148 7.14 21.59 -5.75
CA LYS A 148 6.87 22.64 -6.74
C LYS A 148 7.16 22.14 -8.15
N GLU A 149 8.29 21.47 -8.34
CA GLU A 149 8.69 20.94 -9.64
C GLU A 149 7.79 19.78 -10.10
N ILE A 150 7.40 18.87 -9.21
CA ILE A 150 6.41 17.82 -9.50
C ILE A 150 5.09 18.45 -9.96
N PHE A 151 4.58 19.45 -9.25
CA PHE A 151 3.32 20.12 -9.60
C PHE A 151 3.38 20.78 -10.97
N VAL A 152 4.44 21.56 -11.23
CA VAL A 152 4.63 22.26 -12.51
C VAL A 152 4.73 21.25 -13.66
N ARG A 153 5.54 20.21 -13.50
CA ARG A 153 5.74 19.21 -14.57
C ARG A 153 4.50 18.34 -14.77
N ALA A 154 3.83 17.90 -13.71
CA ALA A 154 2.66 17.02 -13.81
C ALA A 154 1.43 17.71 -14.41
N THR A 155 1.29 19.02 -14.20
CA THR A 155 0.19 19.83 -14.76
C THR A 155 0.51 20.38 -16.16
N GLY A 156 1.74 20.20 -16.63
CA GLY A 156 2.18 20.61 -17.96
C GLY A 156 1.58 19.78 -19.09
N GLU A 157 1.67 20.31 -20.32
CA GLU A 157 1.22 19.59 -21.51
C GLU A 157 2.28 18.59 -22.00
N PHE A 158 1.98 17.30 -21.89
CA PHE A 158 2.77 16.22 -22.47
C PHE A 158 2.44 16.05 -23.96
N SER A 159 2.92 16.98 -24.78
CA SER A 159 2.66 17.01 -26.22
C SER A 159 3.48 16.00 -27.03
N ASN A 160 4.56 15.45 -26.47
CA ASN A 160 5.37 14.42 -27.11
C ASN A 160 5.84 13.33 -26.12
N ASP A 161 6.29 12.20 -26.67
CA ASP A 161 6.79 11.05 -25.91
C ASP A 161 8.11 11.33 -25.17
N VAL A 162 8.88 12.32 -25.65
CA VAL A 162 10.17 12.71 -25.07
C VAL A 162 9.97 13.38 -23.71
N PHE A 163 9.10 14.40 -23.63
CA PHE A 163 8.75 15.09 -22.39
C PHE A 163 8.14 14.15 -21.36
N TYR A 164 7.32 13.19 -21.82
CA TYR A 164 6.80 12.15 -20.92
C TYR A 164 7.92 11.28 -20.34
N LYS A 165 8.89 10.83 -21.15
CA LYS A 165 10.04 10.05 -20.66
C LYS A 165 10.93 10.83 -19.71
N GLU A 166 11.20 12.10 -19.99
CA GLU A 166 11.95 12.99 -19.09
C GLU A 166 11.23 13.15 -17.76
N PHE A 167 9.90 13.29 -17.78
CA PHE A 167 9.10 13.34 -16.56
C PHE A 167 9.15 12.03 -15.77
N VAL A 168 9.05 10.87 -16.43
CA VAL A 168 9.18 9.55 -15.77
C VAL A 168 10.56 9.42 -15.09
N GLN A 169 11.62 9.84 -15.77
CA GLN A 169 12.99 9.84 -15.20
C GLN A 169 13.09 10.77 -13.98
N PHE A 170 12.55 11.99 -14.07
CA PHE A 170 12.49 12.93 -12.96
C PHE A 170 11.73 12.34 -11.75
N MET A 171 10.57 11.72 -11.98
CA MET A 171 9.78 11.07 -10.94
C MET A 171 10.51 9.89 -10.29
N ALA A 172 11.29 9.14 -11.07
CA ALA A 172 12.13 8.07 -10.54
C ALA A 172 13.20 8.61 -9.58
N VAL A 173 13.88 9.70 -9.93
CA VAL A 173 14.85 10.38 -9.05
C VAL A 173 14.19 10.87 -7.76
N CYS A 174 13.03 11.52 -7.85
CA CYS A 174 12.27 11.98 -6.68
C CYS A 174 11.90 10.82 -5.75
N THR A 175 11.37 9.73 -6.31
CA THR A 175 10.95 8.55 -5.55
C THR A 175 12.13 7.84 -4.88
N GLN A 176 13.28 7.75 -5.56
CA GLN A 176 14.51 7.20 -4.99
C GLN A 176 15.03 8.05 -3.82
N LYS A 177 14.98 9.38 -3.94
CA LYS A 177 15.37 10.29 -2.86
C LYS A 177 14.50 10.06 -1.61
N ILE A 178 13.17 10.13 -1.76
CA ILE A 178 12.24 9.89 -0.65
C ILE A 178 12.46 8.50 -0.04
N PHE A 179 12.68 7.48 -0.87
CA PHE A 179 12.91 6.12 -0.38
C PHE A 179 14.19 6.00 0.44
N LYS A 180 15.29 6.63 0.01
CA LYS A 180 16.54 6.68 0.77
C LYS A 180 16.31 7.34 2.13
N ASP A 181 15.59 8.46 2.15
CA ASP A 181 15.30 9.18 3.40
C ASP A 181 14.42 8.34 4.34
N CYS A 182 13.45 7.57 3.81
CA CYS A 182 12.70 6.57 4.59
C CYS A 182 13.60 5.46 5.16
N GLN A 183 14.61 5.02 4.42
CA GLN A 183 15.57 4.01 4.89
C GLN A 183 16.47 4.55 6.00
N ASP A 184 16.93 5.79 5.86
CA ASP A 184 17.78 6.41 6.87
C ASP A 184 17.00 6.67 8.17
N LEU A 185 15.72 7.04 8.08
CA LEU A 185 14.83 7.09 9.24
C LEU A 185 14.63 5.71 9.88
N MET A 186 14.49 4.65 9.08
CA MET A 186 14.41 3.28 9.61
C MET A 186 15.69 2.85 10.34
N LYS A 187 16.87 3.24 9.84
CA LYS A 187 18.14 2.96 10.52
C LYS A 187 18.20 3.66 11.89
N LYS A 188 17.72 4.91 11.97
CA LYS A 188 17.61 5.65 13.24
C LYS A 188 16.67 4.95 14.24
N LEU A 189 15.51 4.48 13.77
CA LEU A 189 14.58 3.71 14.60
C LEU A 189 15.22 2.42 15.15
N LYS A 190 16.01 1.72 14.33
CA LYS A 190 16.71 0.50 14.75
C LYS A 190 17.84 0.76 15.75
N SER A 191 18.40 1.97 15.81
CA SER A 191 19.43 2.31 16.80
C SER A 191 18.85 2.74 18.16
N LEU A 192 17.54 2.99 18.23
CA LEU A 192 16.83 3.37 19.47
C LEU A 192 16.15 2.18 20.16
N ASN A 193 16.26 1.00 19.57
CA ASN A 193 15.63 -0.25 19.98
C ASN A 193 16.72 -1.29 20.26
#